data_AF-A0A2A5XCT2-F1
#
_entry.id   AF-A0A2A5XCT2-F1
#
_cell.length_a   1.000
_cell.length_b   1.000
_cell.length_c   1.000
_cell.angle_alpha   90.00
_cell.angle_beta   90.00
_cell.angle_gamma   90.00
#
_symmetry.space_group_name_H-M   'P 1'
#
loop_
_entity.id
_entity.type
_entity.pdbx_description
1 polymer ?
#
loop_
_entity_poly.entity_id
_entity_poly.type
_entity_poly.pdbx_seq_one_letter_code
_entity_poly.pdbx_strand_id
1 'polypeptide(L)'
;QDGTGIILDNDIDDDGVCDSDEIIGCTDALACNYDATPTTDSDNSLCNYSTDLDDCATCSGEIDGTGIIVDNDTDDDGICNEEDNCIDVVNSVQTDTDNDGVGDACDYDDGIGVNELLNSPINLYPNPSKDFINLDFESNLSNVSVEILNTLGDLFIVESLEEISSRQTMQISVHNLPSGLYLIMIKSDHELHRFNWIKN
;
A
#
# COMPACT_ATOMS: atom_id res chain seq x y z
N GLN A 1 50.37 60.60 9.89
CA GLN A 1 49.42 59.48 9.89
C GLN A 1 48.07 60.10 9.64
N ASP A 2 47.48 59.80 8.49
CA ASP A 2 46.31 60.45 7.89
C ASP A 2 44.97 59.78 8.24
N GLY A 3 44.94 58.88 9.22
CA GLY A 3 43.73 58.55 9.98
C GLY A 3 42.54 58.01 9.17
N THR A 4 42.73 57.59 7.92
CA THR A 4 41.67 57.07 7.04
C THR A 4 41.35 55.60 7.36
N GLY A 5 41.18 55.25 8.64
CA GLY A 5 40.68 53.94 9.02
C GLY A 5 39.28 53.76 8.44
N ILE A 6 39.15 52.90 7.45
CA ILE A 6 37.85 52.42 6.97
C ILE A 6 37.38 51.44 8.04
N ILE A 7 36.22 51.68 8.63
CA ILE A 7 35.56 50.65 9.44
C ILE A 7 34.97 49.68 8.43
N LEU A 8 35.56 48.49 8.30
CA LEU A 8 34.86 47.32 7.77
C LEU A 8 34.13 46.76 8.98
N ASP A 9 32.80 46.82 8.99
CA ASP A 9 32.00 46.30 10.11
C ASP A 9 32.22 44.79 10.29
N ASN A 10 32.54 44.08 9.18
CA ASN A 10 32.62 42.61 9.15
C ASN A 10 31.42 41.97 9.83
N ASP A 11 30.27 42.62 9.71
CA ASP A 11 28.96 42.27 10.26
C ASP A 11 28.02 42.73 9.13
N ILE A 12 27.71 41.81 8.22
CA ILE A 12 27.00 42.11 6.96
C ILE A 12 25.53 42.44 7.22
N ASP A 13 24.95 41.91 8.29
CA ASP A 13 23.53 42.03 8.60
C ASP A 13 23.21 42.90 9.83
N ASP A 14 24.23 43.50 10.45
CA ASP A 14 24.16 44.42 11.58
C ASP A 14 23.46 43.80 12.82
N ASP A 15 23.57 42.48 13.01
CA ASP A 15 22.95 41.77 14.13
C ASP A 15 23.77 41.85 15.44
N GLY A 16 25.01 42.33 15.34
CA GLY A 16 25.93 42.54 16.45
C GLY A 16 26.94 41.39 16.65
N VAL A 17 27.00 40.43 15.73
CA VAL A 17 28.03 39.39 15.63
C VAL A 17 28.79 39.56 14.32
N CYS A 18 30.13 39.49 14.38
CA CYS A 18 30.92 39.59 13.15
C CYS A 18 30.81 38.32 12.31
N ASP A 19 30.83 38.44 10.98
CA ASP A 19 30.78 37.35 9.98
C ASP A 19 31.78 36.20 10.27
N SER A 20 32.94 36.51 10.87
CA SER A 20 33.95 35.50 11.22
C SER A 20 33.61 34.66 12.45
N ASP A 21 32.72 35.17 13.28
CA ASP A 21 32.22 34.58 14.53
C ASP A 21 30.80 34.00 14.36
N GLU A 22 30.20 34.17 13.17
CA GLU A 22 28.95 33.52 12.79
C GLU A 22 29.10 32.01 12.62
N ILE A 23 28.05 31.29 12.99
CA ILE A 23 27.81 29.89 12.76
C ILE A 23 27.00 29.77 11.47
N ILE A 24 27.46 28.93 10.55
CA ILE A 24 26.72 28.64 9.33
C ILE A 24 25.38 27.96 9.68
N GLY A 25 24.26 28.56 9.27
CA GLY A 25 22.90 28.10 9.60
C GLY A 25 21.85 28.66 8.65
N CYS A 26 20.57 28.37 8.90
CA CYS A 26 19.45 28.92 8.14
C CYS A 26 18.57 29.75 9.07
N THR A 27 18.27 30.99 8.68
CA THR A 27 17.43 31.92 9.47
C THR A 27 16.00 32.07 8.90
N ASP A 28 15.67 31.36 7.81
CA ASP A 28 14.30 31.34 7.27
C ASP A 28 13.40 30.42 8.10
N ALA A 29 12.39 30.98 8.74
CA ALA A 29 11.41 30.25 9.54
C ALA A 29 10.54 29.24 8.75
N LEU A 30 10.57 29.29 7.41
CA LEU A 30 9.91 28.33 6.54
C LEU A 30 10.79 27.11 6.19
N ALA A 31 12.08 27.15 6.53
CA ALA A 31 13.01 26.05 6.27
C ALA A 31 12.94 24.98 7.36
N CYS A 32 13.17 23.73 6.97
CA CYS A 32 13.20 22.61 7.91
C CYS A 32 14.39 22.66 8.87
N ASN A 33 15.50 23.27 8.46
CA ASN A 33 16.71 23.45 9.29
C ASN A 33 16.82 24.87 9.85
N TYR A 34 15.69 25.54 10.09
CA TYR A 34 15.64 26.86 10.72
C TYR A 34 16.34 26.83 12.10
N ASP A 35 17.19 27.83 12.34
CA ASP A 35 17.78 28.14 13.64
C ASP A 35 17.60 29.64 13.92
N ALA A 36 17.07 29.96 15.11
CA ALA A 36 16.81 31.33 15.54
C ALA A 36 18.00 31.97 16.28
N THR A 37 19.18 31.33 16.28
CA THR A 37 20.33 31.85 17.03
C THR A 37 20.90 33.12 16.38
N PRO A 38 21.19 34.20 17.15
CA PRO A 38 21.73 35.48 16.64
C PRO A 38 23.19 35.40 16.20
N THR A 39 23.65 34.22 15.82
CA THR A 39 24.99 33.99 15.30
C THR A 39 24.89 33.33 13.93
N THR A 40 23.69 33.15 13.36
CA THR A 40 23.49 32.32 12.17
C THR A 40 23.35 33.13 10.91
N ASP A 41 24.07 32.70 9.87
CA ASP A 41 24.17 33.35 8.56
C ASP A 41 22.79 33.65 7.95
N SER A 42 22.55 34.92 7.66
CA SER A 42 21.29 35.43 7.12
C SER A 42 21.16 35.32 5.60
N ASP A 43 22.20 34.84 4.89
CA ASP A 43 22.14 34.66 3.43
C ASP A 43 21.17 33.56 2.98
N ASN A 44 20.73 32.70 3.92
CA ASN A 44 19.77 31.62 3.74
C ASN A 44 20.09 30.66 2.58
N SER A 45 21.35 30.63 2.14
CA SER A 45 21.81 29.80 1.02
C SER A 45 21.82 28.30 1.33
N LEU A 46 21.76 27.96 2.62
CA LEU A 46 21.79 26.60 3.16
C LEU A 46 20.45 26.16 3.77
N CYS A 47 19.39 26.92 3.53
CA CYS A 47 18.04 26.56 3.96
C CYS A 47 17.50 25.40 3.11
N ASN A 48 17.01 24.37 3.80
CA ASN A 48 16.36 23.21 3.20
C ASN A 48 14.84 23.36 3.33
N TYR A 49 14.11 23.26 2.23
CA TYR A 49 12.66 23.41 2.23
C TYR A 49 11.98 22.07 1.99
N SER A 50 10.79 21.89 2.55
CA SER A 50 10.04 20.65 2.36
C SER A 50 9.62 20.44 0.89
N THR A 51 9.61 21.48 0.05
CA THR A 51 9.25 21.37 -1.37
C THR A 51 10.39 20.88 -2.27
N ASP A 52 11.56 20.55 -1.72
CA ASP A 52 12.74 20.15 -2.49
C ASP A 52 12.69 18.69 -2.99
N LEU A 53 11.76 17.88 -2.47
CA LEU A 53 11.59 16.46 -2.84
C LEU A 53 10.29 16.21 -3.60
N ASP A 54 9.13 16.49 -2.99
CA ASP A 54 7.80 16.44 -3.61
C ASP A 54 6.75 17.14 -2.72
N ASP A 55 5.49 17.25 -3.17
CA ASP A 55 4.35 17.78 -2.40
C ASP A 55 4.08 17.00 -1.09
N CYS A 56 4.59 15.76 -0.98
CA CYS A 56 4.45 14.90 0.20
C CYS A 56 5.50 15.15 1.29
N ALA A 57 6.57 15.88 1.00
CA ALA A 57 7.64 16.08 1.97
C ALA A 57 7.24 17.08 3.07
N THR A 58 7.69 16.80 4.29
CA THR A 58 7.41 17.60 5.49
C THR A 58 8.68 17.90 6.27
N CYS A 59 8.64 18.86 7.20
CA CYS A 59 9.76 19.11 8.10
C CYS A 59 9.59 18.31 9.40
N SER A 60 10.69 17.82 9.97
CA SER A 60 10.69 17.13 11.27
C SER A 60 10.19 18.01 12.44
N GLY A 61 10.21 19.34 12.27
CA GLY A 61 9.62 20.31 13.19
C GLY A 61 10.58 20.90 14.23
N GLU A 62 11.86 20.53 14.20
CA GLU A 62 12.89 21.13 15.05
C GLU A 62 13.25 22.54 14.56
N ILE A 63 13.58 23.43 15.49
CA ILE A 63 13.88 24.86 15.23
C ILE A 63 15.26 25.29 15.75
N ASP A 64 16.11 24.33 16.06
CA ASP A 64 17.48 24.51 16.57
C ASP A 64 18.54 24.22 15.49
N GLY A 65 18.14 24.30 14.21
CA GLY A 65 18.98 23.95 13.06
C GLY A 65 19.14 22.45 12.82
N THR A 66 18.62 21.57 13.68
CA THR A 66 18.74 20.11 13.49
C THR A 66 17.62 19.51 12.65
N GLY A 67 16.61 20.31 12.30
CA GLY A 67 15.47 19.81 11.56
C GLY A 67 15.82 19.36 10.15
N ILE A 68 15.13 18.33 9.68
CA ILE A 68 15.39 17.65 8.41
C ILE A 68 14.12 17.59 7.56
N ILE A 69 14.30 17.38 6.27
CA ILE A 69 13.21 17.01 5.37
C ILE A 69 12.88 15.53 5.61
N VAL A 70 11.59 15.26 5.83
CA VAL A 70 11.02 13.92 5.94
C VAL A 70 10.27 13.65 4.64
N ASP A 71 10.77 12.67 3.90
CA ASP A 71 10.11 12.16 2.72
C ASP A 71 8.93 11.27 3.13
N ASN A 72 7.73 11.59 2.63
CA ASN A 72 6.51 10.82 2.89
C ASN A 72 5.89 10.28 1.60
N ASP A 73 6.69 10.10 0.56
CA ASP A 73 6.39 9.28 -0.61
C ASP A 73 7.49 8.20 -0.69
N THR A 74 7.20 6.99 -0.22
CA THR A 74 8.22 5.96 -0.03
C THR A 74 8.69 5.36 -1.35
N ASP A 75 7.85 5.37 -2.38
CA ASP A 75 8.11 4.73 -3.66
C ASP A 75 8.25 5.70 -4.84
N ASP A 76 8.15 7.01 -4.57
CA ASP A 76 8.33 8.12 -5.52
C ASP A 76 7.30 8.08 -6.67
N ASP A 77 6.05 7.69 -6.39
CA ASP A 77 4.99 7.62 -7.40
C ASP A 77 4.11 8.88 -7.50
N GLY A 78 4.31 9.83 -6.57
CA GLY A 78 3.60 11.10 -6.47
C GLY A 78 2.30 11.05 -5.64
N ILE A 79 2.04 9.95 -4.94
CA ILE A 79 0.97 9.81 -3.95
C ILE A 79 1.60 9.66 -2.56
N CYS A 80 1.20 10.50 -1.63
CA CYS A 80 1.77 10.46 -0.29
C CYS A 80 1.38 9.16 0.42
N ASN A 81 2.28 8.62 1.25
CA ASN A 81 2.10 7.38 2.02
C ASN A 81 0.76 7.27 2.79
N GLU A 82 0.13 8.39 3.17
CA GLU A 82 -1.17 8.40 3.86
C GLU A 82 -2.37 8.18 2.93
N GLU A 83 -2.20 8.44 1.64
CA GLU A 83 -3.19 8.32 0.56
C GLU A 83 -2.88 7.17 -0.41
N ASP A 84 -1.71 6.55 -0.27
CA ASP A 84 -1.22 5.48 -1.13
C ASP A 84 -1.68 4.09 -0.66
N ASN A 85 -2.40 3.38 -1.53
CA ASN A 85 -2.84 2.02 -1.30
C ASN A 85 -1.75 0.96 -1.55
N CYS A 86 -0.54 1.37 -1.94
CA CYS A 86 0.64 0.52 -2.12
C CYS A 86 1.98 1.19 -1.73
N ILE A 87 2.14 1.55 -0.46
CA ILE A 87 3.31 2.27 0.13
C ILE A 87 4.73 1.87 -0.33
N ASP A 88 4.96 0.65 -0.83
CA ASP A 88 6.28 0.17 -1.25
C ASP A 88 6.35 -0.14 -2.77
N VAL A 89 5.28 0.09 -3.53
CA VAL A 89 5.13 -0.36 -4.92
C VAL A 89 4.42 0.69 -5.79
N VAL A 90 5.23 1.36 -6.61
CA VAL A 90 4.82 2.44 -7.52
C VAL A 90 3.52 2.13 -8.25
N ASN A 91 2.47 2.92 -7.98
CA ASN A 91 1.16 2.72 -8.56
C ASN A 91 0.27 3.97 -8.62
N SER A 92 0.80 5.14 -9.00
CA SER A 92 0.13 6.46 -9.17
C SER A 92 -1.33 6.55 -9.66
N VAL A 93 -1.88 5.50 -10.28
CA VAL A 93 -3.31 5.39 -10.67
C VAL A 93 -4.20 4.90 -9.51
N GLN A 94 -3.61 4.38 -8.43
CA GLN A 94 -4.26 3.92 -7.20
C GLN A 94 -5.46 3.00 -7.50
N THR A 95 -5.24 2.06 -8.44
CA THR A 95 -6.29 1.10 -8.82
C THR A 95 -6.45 0.08 -7.73
N ASP A 96 -7.69 -0.12 -7.31
CA ASP A 96 -8.13 -1.08 -6.30
C ASP A 96 -9.43 -1.70 -6.84
N THR A 97 -9.30 -2.89 -7.43
CA THR A 97 -10.37 -3.53 -8.19
C THR A 97 -11.45 -4.10 -7.28
N ASP A 98 -11.10 -4.61 -6.10
CA ASP A 98 -12.01 -5.27 -5.17
C ASP A 98 -12.45 -4.38 -3.98
N ASN A 99 -11.85 -3.19 -3.85
CA ASN A 99 -12.12 -2.13 -2.86
C ASN A 99 -11.83 -2.55 -1.41
N ASP A 100 -10.78 -3.34 -1.20
CA ASP A 100 -10.34 -3.74 0.14
C ASP A 100 -9.38 -2.73 0.81
N GLY A 101 -8.90 -1.75 0.03
CA GLY A 101 -7.96 -0.70 0.45
C GLY A 101 -6.49 -1.02 0.18
N VAL A 102 -6.18 -2.15 -0.45
CA VAL A 102 -4.86 -2.51 -0.99
C VAL A 102 -4.91 -2.36 -2.51
N GLY A 103 -3.91 -1.72 -3.10
CA GLY A 103 -3.90 -1.53 -4.56
C GLY A 103 -3.52 -2.79 -5.33
N ASP A 104 -4.07 -2.95 -6.54
CA ASP A 104 -3.80 -4.08 -7.45
C ASP A 104 -2.28 -4.30 -7.69
N ALA A 105 -1.44 -3.27 -7.51
CA ALA A 105 0.00 -3.34 -7.71
C ALA A 105 0.74 -4.10 -6.58
N CYS A 106 0.21 -4.05 -5.37
CA CYS A 106 0.77 -4.67 -4.16
C CYS A 106 -0.18 -5.70 -3.54
N ASP A 107 -1.37 -5.87 -4.11
CA ASP A 107 -2.27 -6.98 -3.80
C ASP A 107 -1.79 -8.26 -4.50
N TYR A 108 -1.19 -9.13 -3.70
CA TYR A 108 -0.73 -10.45 -4.12
C TYR A 108 -1.75 -11.56 -3.82
N ASP A 109 -2.87 -11.25 -3.14
CA ASP A 109 -3.94 -12.19 -2.82
C ASP A 109 -4.90 -12.39 -4.00
N ASP A 110 -4.95 -11.40 -4.91
CA ASP A 110 -5.62 -11.49 -6.21
C ASP A 110 -4.99 -12.52 -7.19
N GLY A 111 -3.78 -12.98 -6.88
CA GLY A 111 -3.00 -13.89 -7.71
C GLY A 111 -3.00 -15.32 -7.22
N ILE A 112 -3.97 -16.16 -7.64
CA ILE A 112 -4.02 -17.65 -7.54
C ILE A 112 -2.91 -18.25 -6.65
N GLY A 113 -2.97 -17.93 -5.36
CA GLY A 113 -1.90 -18.16 -4.42
C GLY A 113 -2.29 -19.31 -3.52
N VAL A 114 -1.40 -20.28 -3.33
CA VAL A 114 -1.61 -21.41 -2.39
C VAL A 114 -1.89 -20.99 -0.94
N ASN A 115 -1.79 -19.70 -0.61
CA ASN A 115 -2.18 -19.14 0.69
C ASN A 115 -3.70 -18.97 0.85
N GLU A 116 -4.43 -18.77 -0.25
CA GLU A 116 -5.90 -18.67 -0.28
C GLU A 116 -6.56 -19.99 0.17
N LEU A 117 -5.90 -21.14 -0.08
CA LEU A 117 -6.34 -22.47 0.37
C LEU A 117 -6.24 -22.71 1.88
N LEU A 118 -5.48 -21.88 2.62
CA LEU A 118 -5.26 -22.08 4.06
C LEU A 118 -6.09 -21.15 4.95
N ASN A 119 -6.61 -20.05 4.40
CA ASN A 119 -7.47 -19.10 5.11
C ASN A 119 -8.88 -18.98 4.52
N SER A 120 -9.23 -19.74 3.47
CA SER A 120 -10.60 -19.77 2.95
C SER A 120 -11.57 -20.29 4.02
N PRO A 121 -12.71 -19.60 4.26
CA PRO A 121 -13.78 -20.10 5.11
C PRO A 121 -14.54 -21.28 4.47
N ILE A 122 -14.08 -21.80 3.33
CA ILE A 122 -14.77 -22.84 2.55
C ILE A 122 -13.91 -24.09 2.45
N ASN A 123 -14.39 -25.20 3.01
CA ASN A 123 -13.72 -26.50 2.89
C ASN A 123 -14.32 -27.33 1.75
N LEU A 124 -13.47 -27.83 0.86
CA LEU A 124 -13.86 -28.72 -0.25
C LEU A 124 -13.37 -30.15 -0.05
N TYR A 125 -14.30 -31.11 0.01
CA TYR A 125 -13.96 -32.52 0.19
C TYR A 125 -15.03 -33.49 -0.33
N PRO A 126 -14.68 -34.73 -0.70
CA PRO A 126 -13.32 -35.24 -0.82
C PRO A 126 -12.66 -34.79 -2.13
N ASN A 127 -11.34 -34.63 -2.09
CA ASN A 127 -10.51 -34.42 -3.26
C ASN A 127 -9.36 -35.45 -3.23
N PRO A 128 -9.31 -36.44 -4.15
CA PRO A 128 -10.21 -36.70 -5.27
C PRO A 128 -11.63 -37.23 -4.90
N SER A 129 -12.61 -37.12 -5.80
CA SER A 129 -13.95 -37.73 -5.63
C SER A 129 -14.52 -38.37 -6.91
N LYS A 130 -15.53 -39.24 -6.76
CA LYS A 130 -16.21 -39.96 -7.85
C LYS A 130 -17.65 -39.53 -8.09
N ASP A 131 -18.46 -39.35 -7.03
CA ASP A 131 -19.92 -39.22 -7.19
C ASP A 131 -20.45 -37.86 -6.68
N PHE A 132 -19.83 -37.31 -5.63
CA PHE A 132 -20.24 -36.05 -5.03
C PHE A 132 -19.04 -35.29 -4.43
N ILE A 133 -19.16 -33.98 -4.33
CA ILE A 133 -18.28 -33.14 -3.53
C ILE A 133 -19.12 -32.41 -2.49
N ASN A 134 -18.51 -32.09 -1.35
CA ASN A 134 -19.10 -31.27 -0.31
C ASN A 134 -18.31 -29.95 -0.23
N LEU A 135 -19.05 -28.86 -0.09
CA LEU A 135 -18.56 -27.52 0.21
C LEU A 135 -19.10 -27.16 1.59
N ASP A 136 -18.22 -27.01 2.57
CA ASP A 136 -18.58 -26.61 3.93
C ASP A 136 -18.20 -25.15 4.14
N PHE A 137 -19.20 -24.30 4.40
CA PHE A 137 -19.05 -22.86 4.55
C PHE A 137 -18.99 -22.50 6.04
N GLU A 138 -17.83 -22.08 6.55
CA GLU A 138 -17.60 -21.76 7.95
C GLU A 138 -17.98 -20.32 8.33
N SER A 139 -18.29 -19.46 7.35
CA SER A 139 -18.74 -18.08 7.52
C SER A 139 -20.09 -17.83 6.84
N ASN A 140 -20.69 -16.66 7.10
CA ASN A 140 -21.89 -16.20 6.39
C ASN A 140 -21.47 -15.61 5.05
N LEU A 141 -22.08 -16.07 3.95
CA LEU A 141 -21.82 -15.56 2.60
C LEU A 141 -23.13 -15.16 1.93
N SER A 142 -23.09 -14.09 1.14
CA SER A 142 -24.22 -13.61 0.33
C SER A 142 -23.89 -13.77 -1.16
N ASN A 143 -24.91 -14.06 -1.98
CA ASN A 143 -24.81 -14.26 -3.42
C ASN A 143 -23.72 -15.24 -3.85
N VAL A 144 -23.76 -16.45 -3.30
CA VAL A 144 -22.77 -17.47 -3.61
C VAL A 144 -23.08 -18.13 -4.95
N SER A 145 -22.10 -18.15 -5.86
CA SER A 145 -22.17 -18.94 -7.10
C SER A 145 -21.00 -19.91 -7.17
N VAL A 146 -21.31 -21.17 -7.45
CA VAL A 146 -20.35 -22.27 -7.58
C VAL A 146 -20.28 -22.68 -9.04
N GLU A 147 -19.09 -22.62 -9.61
CA GLU A 147 -18.80 -22.95 -11.01
C GLU A 147 -17.74 -24.07 -11.08
N ILE A 148 -18.00 -25.12 -11.88
CA ILE A 148 -17.01 -26.19 -12.13
C ILE A 148 -16.57 -26.14 -13.58
N LEU A 149 -15.27 -25.94 -13.81
CA LEU A 149 -14.64 -25.82 -15.13
C LEU A 149 -13.62 -26.93 -15.35
N ASN A 150 -13.51 -27.42 -16.58
CA ASN A 150 -12.38 -28.27 -16.96
C ASN A 150 -11.12 -27.44 -17.27
N THR A 151 -10.01 -28.11 -17.54
CA THR A 151 -8.73 -27.46 -17.93
C THR A 151 -8.76 -26.74 -19.28
N LEU A 152 -9.81 -26.91 -20.08
CA LEU A 152 -10.04 -26.19 -21.34
C LEU A 152 -10.90 -24.92 -21.13
N GLY A 153 -11.44 -24.71 -19.92
CA GLY A 153 -12.34 -23.61 -19.60
C GLY A 153 -13.82 -23.89 -19.87
N ASP A 154 -14.21 -25.12 -20.23
CA ASP A 154 -15.61 -25.48 -20.41
C ASP A 154 -16.31 -25.57 -19.05
N LEU A 155 -17.45 -24.88 -18.93
CA LEU A 155 -18.28 -24.84 -17.73
C LEU A 155 -19.24 -26.03 -17.70
N PHE A 156 -19.19 -26.84 -16.64
CA PHE A 156 -20.03 -28.03 -16.50
C PHE A 156 -21.18 -27.86 -15.51
N ILE A 157 -20.96 -27.12 -14.42
CA ILE A 157 -21.94 -26.95 -13.35
C ILE A 157 -21.95 -25.48 -12.93
N VAL A 158 -23.15 -24.94 -12.73
CA VAL A 158 -23.42 -23.64 -12.12
C VAL A 158 -24.52 -23.83 -11.10
N GLU A 159 -24.23 -23.55 -9.83
CA GLU A 159 -25.22 -23.51 -8.76
C GLU A 159 -25.14 -22.14 -8.07
N SER A 160 -26.29 -21.54 -7.75
CA SER A 160 -26.35 -20.22 -7.13
C SER A 160 -27.24 -20.23 -5.89
N LEU A 161 -26.79 -19.57 -4.83
CA LEU A 161 -27.47 -19.45 -3.55
C LEU A 161 -27.52 -17.98 -3.15
N GLU A 162 -28.72 -17.47 -2.85
CA GLU A 162 -28.92 -16.07 -2.47
C GLU A 162 -28.29 -15.73 -1.11
N GLU A 163 -28.36 -16.65 -0.14
CA GLU A 163 -27.82 -16.45 1.21
C GLU A 163 -27.39 -17.79 1.83
N ILE A 164 -26.20 -17.83 2.42
CA ILE A 164 -25.70 -18.94 3.24
C ILE A 164 -25.54 -18.46 4.68
N SER A 165 -26.46 -18.88 5.55
CA SER A 165 -26.38 -18.63 6.99
C SER A 165 -25.54 -19.69 7.71
N SER A 166 -24.68 -19.23 8.62
CA SER A 166 -23.67 -19.92 9.42
C SER A 166 -23.62 -21.46 9.34
N ARG A 167 -22.46 -21.98 8.89
CA ARG A 167 -22.06 -23.39 8.98
C ARG A 167 -22.98 -24.35 8.23
N GLN A 168 -23.08 -24.15 6.92
CA GLN A 168 -23.85 -24.98 6.02
C GLN A 168 -22.92 -25.83 5.15
N THR A 169 -23.29 -27.10 4.94
CA THR A 169 -22.63 -27.96 3.96
C THR A 169 -23.53 -28.14 2.74
N MET A 170 -23.01 -27.81 1.56
CA MET A 170 -23.66 -28.06 0.27
C MET A 170 -23.04 -29.31 -0.37
N GLN A 171 -23.87 -30.20 -0.90
CA GLN A 171 -23.43 -31.38 -1.63
C GLN A 171 -23.80 -31.25 -3.11
N ILE A 172 -22.80 -31.38 -3.98
CA ILE A 172 -22.96 -31.30 -5.44
C ILE A 172 -22.67 -32.68 -6.04
N SER A 173 -23.60 -33.18 -6.85
CA SER A 173 -23.37 -34.43 -7.59
C SER A 173 -22.48 -34.17 -8.80
N VAL A 174 -21.41 -34.95 -8.91
CA VAL A 174 -20.41 -34.87 -9.99
C VAL A 174 -20.29 -36.18 -10.76
N HIS A 175 -21.23 -37.11 -10.54
CA HIS A 175 -21.20 -38.45 -11.14
C HIS A 175 -21.10 -38.43 -12.67
N ASN A 176 -21.73 -37.46 -13.31
CA ASN A 176 -21.79 -37.34 -14.77
C ASN A 176 -20.55 -36.65 -15.39
N LEU A 177 -19.61 -36.16 -14.57
CA LEU A 177 -18.40 -35.53 -15.07
C LEU A 177 -17.36 -36.59 -15.50
N PRO A 178 -16.71 -36.43 -16.65
CA PRO A 178 -15.56 -37.24 -17.04
C PRO A 178 -14.44 -37.18 -16.00
N SER A 179 -13.68 -38.26 -15.84
CA SER A 179 -12.48 -38.25 -15.00
C SER A 179 -11.45 -37.25 -15.53
N GLY A 180 -10.86 -36.45 -14.64
CA GLY A 180 -9.97 -35.37 -15.04
C GLY A 180 -9.71 -34.36 -13.92
N LEU A 181 -8.88 -33.37 -14.23
CA LEU A 181 -8.64 -32.20 -13.40
C LEU A 181 -9.69 -31.14 -13.71
N TYR A 182 -10.27 -30.57 -12.67
CA TYR A 182 -11.24 -29.48 -12.75
C TYR A 182 -10.83 -28.35 -11.80
N LEU A 183 -11.24 -27.15 -12.17
CA LEU A 183 -11.18 -25.97 -11.32
C LEU A 183 -12.59 -25.69 -10.80
N ILE A 184 -12.73 -25.57 -9.49
CA ILE A 184 -13.98 -25.19 -8.84
C ILE A 184 -13.82 -23.75 -8.37
N MET A 185 -14.66 -22.86 -8.87
CA MET A 185 -14.69 -21.45 -8.51
C MET A 185 -15.92 -21.17 -7.67
N ILE A 186 -15.76 -20.49 -6.54
CA ILE A 186 -16.86 -20.09 -5.67
C ILE A 186 -16.79 -18.57 -5.51
N LYS A 187 -17.73 -17.85 -6.11
CA LYS A 187 -17.82 -16.39 -6.03
C LYS A 187 -18.85 -16.02 -4.97
N SER A 188 -18.54 -15.01 -4.17
CA SER A 188 -19.46 -14.29 -3.29
C SER A 188 -19.41 -12.79 -3.60
N ASP A 189 -20.15 -11.97 -2.87
CA ASP A 189 -20.15 -10.51 -3.08
C ASP A 189 -18.76 -9.86 -2.94
N HIS A 190 -17.85 -10.41 -2.12
CA HIS A 190 -16.55 -9.80 -1.82
C HIS A 190 -15.34 -10.72 -2.05
N GLU A 191 -15.56 -12.00 -2.35
CA GLU A 191 -14.46 -12.98 -2.42
C GLU A 191 -14.68 -14.00 -3.54
N LEU A 192 -13.60 -14.41 -4.21
CA LEU A 192 -13.58 -15.48 -5.22
C LEU A 192 -12.61 -16.58 -4.80
N HIS A 193 -13.14 -17.71 -4.34
CA HIS A 193 -12.32 -18.86 -3.92
C HIS A 193 -12.10 -19.84 -5.06
N ARG A 194 -10.88 -20.38 -5.19
CA ARG A 194 -10.50 -21.33 -6.25
C ARG A 194 -9.94 -22.64 -5.70
N PHE A 195 -10.51 -23.77 -6.12
CA PHE A 195 -10.07 -25.11 -5.71
C PHE A 195 -9.71 -25.98 -6.92
N ASN A 196 -8.52 -26.57 -6.92
CA ASN A 196 -8.16 -27.64 -7.84
C ASN A 196 -8.73 -28.96 -7.35
N TRP A 197 -9.61 -29.59 -8.13
CA TRP A 197 -10.25 -30.84 -7.74
C TRP A 197 -10.09 -31.94 -8.80
N ILE A 198 -9.89 -33.18 -8.34
CA ILE A 198 -9.67 -34.35 -9.19
C ILE A 198 -10.92 -35.22 -9.18
N LYS A 199 -11.51 -35.41 -10.36
CA LYS A 199 -12.56 -36.41 -10.61
C LYS A 199 -11.92 -37.74 -10.98
N ASN A 200 -12.16 -38.75 -10.14
CA ASN A 200 -11.79 -40.14 -10.41
C ASN A 200 -12.88 -40.90 -11.15
#